data_AF-I4YKT9-F1
#
_entry.id   AF-I4YKT9-F1
#
_cell.length_a   1.000
_cell.length_b   1.000
_cell.length_c   1.000
_cell.angle_alpha   90.00
_cell.angle_beta   90.00
_cell.angle_gamma   90.00
#
_symmetry.space_group_name_H-M   'P 1'
#
loop_
_entity.id
_entity.type
_entity.pdbx_description
1 polymer ?
#
loop_
_entity_poly.entity_id
_entity_poly.type
_entity_poly.pdbx_seq_one_letter_code
_entity_poly.pdbx_strand_id
1 'polypeptide(L)'
;MDPVVPKPPVDAHSASDTISVELSSRRTGMSFQRTRMSADRTLMSVIRTSLSLISFGFTIYQVFEKLRDQQLLTGAGPARNFGVALVALGIAMLVIGIVYHVQFMLELRKERTAMKAAGLVRAESRFPPSLTLITAVVLLVIGIAAIVSMVFQVGPFV
;
A
#
# COMPACT_ATOMS: atom_id res chain seq x y z
N MET A 1 -34.89 -0.88 -25.50
CA MET A 1 -33.67 -0.18 -25.04
C MET A 1 -34.11 1.24 -24.72
N ASP A 2 -34.55 1.48 -23.50
CA ASP A 2 -35.06 2.80 -23.12
C ASP A 2 -33.89 3.78 -22.96
N PRO A 3 -33.99 4.99 -23.53
CA PRO A 3 -32.93 5.98 -23.44
C PRO A 3 -32.73 6.35 -21.97
N VAL A 4 -31.50 6.20 -21.47
CA VAL A 4 -31.09 6.70 -20.15
C VAL A 4 -31.08 8.23 -20.22
N VAL A 5 -32.25 8.83 -20.02
CA VAL A 5 -32.40 10.28 -19.86
C VAL A 5 -31.69 10.68 -18.57
N PRO A 6 -30.69 11.59 -18.61
CA PRO A 6 -30.05 12.10 -17.40
C PRO A 6 -31.11 12.79 -16.53
N LYS A 7 -31.44 12.18 -15.39
CA LYS A 7 -32.39 12.76 -14.44
C LYS A 7 -31.77 14.05 -13.86
N PRO A 8 -32.51 15.16 -13.78
CA PRO A 8 -31.97 16.43 -13.29
C PRO A 8 -31.43 16.30 -11.86
N PRO A 9 -30.46 17.16 -11.47
CA PRO A 9 -29.89 17.14 -10.13
C PRO A 9 -30.98 17.24 -9.06
N VAL A 10 -30.94 16.35 -8.05
CA VAL A 10 -31.88 16.40 -6.93
C VAL A 10 -31.60 17.64 -6.10
N ASP A 11 -32.62 18.49 -5.93
CA ASP A 11 -32.57 19.76 -5.22
C ASP A 11 -33.55 19.79 -4.02
N ALA A 12 -33.60 20.91 -3.32
CA ALA A 12 -34.46 21.08 -2.14
C ALA A 12 -35.97 21.04 -2.44
N HIS A 13 -36.37 21.10 -3.72
CA HIS A 13 -37.76 21.08 -4.17
C HIS A 13 -38.20 19.68 -4.66
N SER A 14 -37.28 18.73 -4.71
CA SER A 14 -37.56 17.35 -5.12
C SER A 14 -38.40 16.60 -4.08
N ALA A 15 -39.16 15.58 -4.51
CA ALA A 15 -40.00 14.79 -3.60
C ALA A 15 -39.16 14.14 -2.48
N SER A 16 -39.67 14.12 -1.25
CA SER A 16 -38.97 13.62 -0.05
C SER A 16 -38.32 12.23 -0.25
N ASP A 17 -39.02 11.33 -0.95
CA ASP A 17 -38.51 9.99 -1.25
C ASP A 17 -37.29 10.03 -2.17
N THR A 18 -37.28 10.91 -3.18
CA THR A 18 -36.15 11.08 -4.10
C THR A 18 -34.94 11.70 -3.41
N ILE A 19 -35.17 12.65 -2.50
CA ILE A 19 -34.11 13.23 -1.65
C ILE A 19 -33.53 12.15 -0.74
N SER A 20 -34.38 11.33 -0.09
CA SER A 20 -33.95 10.27 0.81
C SER A 20 -33.11 9.19 0.12
N VAL A 21 -33.49 8.80 -1.10
CA VAL A 21 -32.72 7.85 -1.94
C VAL A 21 -31.36 8.44 -2.35
N GLU A 22 -31.32 9.72 -2.76
CA GLU A 22 -30.08 10.39 -3.14
C GLU A 22 -29.14 10.59 -1.94
N LEU A 23 -29.66 11.02 -0.79
CA LEU A 23 -28.88 11.16 0.44
C LEU A 23 -28.32 9.81 0.92
N SER A 24 -29.10 8.74 0.79
CA SER A 24 -28.65 7.37 1.07
C SER A 24 -27.51 6.95 0.14
N SER A 25 -27.64 7.19 -1.16
CA SER A 25 -26.59 6.95 -2.17
C SER A 25 -25.30 7.74 -1.85
N ARG A 26 -25.40 9.03 -1.51
CA ARG A 26 -24.26 9.87 -1.12
C ARG A 26 -23.60 9.38 0.16
N ARG A 27 -24.38 8.95 1.16
CA ARG A 27 -23.86 8.40 2.43
C ARG A 27 -23.04 7.13 2.18
N THR A 28 -23.55 6.25 1.32
CA THR A 28 -22.82 5.05 0.87
C THR A 28 -21.54 5.42 0.12
N GLY A 29 -21.59 6.40 -0.78
CA GLY A 29 -20.37 6.91 -1.44
C GLY A 29 -19.32 7.42 -0.44
N MET A 30 -19.75 8.16 0.58
CA MET A 30 -18.85 8.65 1.64
C MET A 30 -18.29 7.53 2.53
N SER A 31 -19.05 6.47 2.81
CA SER A 31 -18.55 5.34 3.60
C SER A 31 -17.40 4.64 2.88
N PHE A 32 -17.51 4.39 1.56
CA PHE A 32 -16.41 3.84 0.76
C PHE A 32 -15.15 4.71 0.80
N GLN A 33 -15.31 6.04 0.75
CA GLN A 33 -14.16 6.96 0.81
C GLN A 33 -13.45 6.90 2.16
N ARG A 34 -14.20 6.75 3.26
CA ARG A 34 -13.61 6.55 4.60
C ARG A 34 -12.89 5.21 4.71
N THR A 35 -13.47 4.12 4.21
CA THR A 35 -12.82 2.80 4.21
C THR A 35 -11.50 2.84 3.44
N ARG A 36 -11.47 3.50 2.28
CA ARG A 36 -10.23 3.70 1.50
C ARG A 36 -9.19 4.51 2.27
N MET A 37 -9.59 5.61 2.90
CA MET A 37 -8.67 6.43 3.70
C MET A 37 -8.09 5.63 4.88
N SER A 38 -8.87 4.73 5.47
CA SER A 38 -8.37 3.80 6.49
C SER A 38 -7.34 2.84 5.92
N ALA A 39 -7.59 2.25 4.75
CA ALA A 39 -6.64 1.35 4.09
C ALA A 39 -5.32 2.07 3.75
N ASP A 40 -5.38 3.31 3.25
CA ASP A 40 -4.19 4.13 2.99
C ASP A 40 -3.36 4.39 4.26
N ARG A 41 -4.02 4.64 5.41
CA ARG A 41 -3.33 4.79 6.71
C ARG A 41 -2.65 3.49 7.15
N THR A 42 -3.33 2.36 6.97
CA THR A 42 -2.74 1.04 7.27
C THR A 42 -1.50 0.80 6.41
N LEU A 43 -1.56 1.06 5.09
CA LEU A 43 -0.41 0.93 4.20
C LEU A 43 0.75 1.82 4.68
N MET A 44 0.46 3.07 5.07
CA MET A 44 1.49 3.98 5.58
C MET A 44 2.16 3.46 6.86
N SER A 45 1.40 2.80 7.75
CA SER A 45 1.95 2.14 8.93
C SER A 45 2.87 0.97 8.54
N VAL A 46 2.43 0.11 7.61
CA VAL A 46 3.22 -1.04 7.14
C VAL A 46 4.52 -0.60 6.46
N ILE A 47 4.47 0.46 5.66
CA ILE A 47 5.65 1.07 5.03
C ILE A 47 6.68 1.47 6.10
N ARG A 48 6.23 2.15 7.16
CA ARG A 48 7.12 2.61 8.23
C ARG A 48 7.79 1.44 8.95
N THR A 49 7.01 0.43 9.35
CA THR A 49 7.55 -0.75 10.03
C THR A 49 8.56 -1.48 9.15
N SER A 50 8.24 -1.66 7.88
CA SER A 50 9.12 -2.33 6.91
C SER A 50 10.41 -1.54 6.69
N LEU A 51 10.33 -0.21 6.53
CA LEU A 51 11.49 0.65 6.35
C LEU A 51 12.42 0.61 7.58
N SER A 52 11.86 0.61 8.80
CA SER A 52 12.66 0.48 10.02
C SER A 52 13.42 -0.85 10.07
N LEU A 53 12.76 -1.97 9.72
CA LEU A 53 13.41 -3.28 9.65
C LEU A 53 14.51 -3.33 8.60
N ILE A 54 14.27 -2.77 7.40
CA ILE A 54 15.26 -2.71 6.33
C ILE A 54 16.47 -1.87 6.76
N SER A 55 16.26 -0.65 7.23
CA SER A 55 17.35 0.26 7.63
C SER A 55 18.15 -0.30 8.81
N PHE A 56 17.48 -0.87 9.80
CA PHE A 56 18.15 -1.47 10.95
C PHE A 56 18.94 -2.73 10.54
N GLY A 57 18.36 -3.61 9.73
CA GLY A 57 19.01 -4.83 9.25
C GLY A 57 20.24 -4.52 8.40
N PHE A 58 20.13 -3.51 7.54
CA PHE A 58 21.23 -2.99 6.73
C PHE A 58 22.36 -2.41 7.57
N THR A 59 22.03 -1.63 8.59
CA THR A 59 23.03 -1.04 9.50
C THR A 59 23.76 -2.12 10.29
N ILE A 60 23.02 -3.07 10.88
CA ILE A 60 23.60 -4.19 11.62
C ILE A 60 24.56 -4.99 10.73
N TYR A 61 24.11 -5.36 9.53
CA TYR A 61 24.95 -6.04 8.55
C TYR A 61 26.28 -5.30 8.32
N GLN A 62 26.23 -4.00 8.02
CA GLN A 62 27.44 -3.23 7.75
C GLN A 62 28.38 -3.10 8.95
N VAL A 63 27.84 -2.94 10.15
CA VAL A 63 28.66 -2.85 11.38
C VAL A 63 29.41 -4.16 11.59
N PHE A 64 28.73 -5.31 11.49
CA PHE A 64 29.39 -6.61 11.68
C PHE A 64 30.34 -6.98 10.54
N GLU A 65 30.00 -6.61 9.29
CA GLU A 65 30.90 -6.76 8.14
C GLU A 65 32.22 -6.01 8.38
N LYS A 66 32.16 -4.73 8.78
CA LYS A 66 33.35 -3.90 9.02
C LYS A 66 34.18 -4.37 10.22
N LEU A 67 33.54 -4.84 11.30
CA LEU A 67 34.25 -5.38 12.46
C LEU A 67 34.99 -6.68 12.13
N ARG A 68 34.43 -7.51 11.24
CA ARG A 68 35.10 -8.70 10.73
C ARG A 68 36.30 -8.33 9.87
N ASP A 69 36.15 -7.37 8.98
CA ASP A 69 37.22 -6.96 8.06
C ASP A 69 38.41 -6.33 8.80
N GLN A 70 38.18 -5.74 9.98
CA GLN A 70 39.22 -5.26 10.90
C GLN A 70 39.83 -6.37 11.80
N GLN A 71 39.46 -7.64 11.60
CA GLN A 71 39.88 -8.78 12.42
C GLN A 71 39.59 -8.64 13.93
N LEU A 72 38.70 -7.72 14.32
CA LEU A 72 38.28 -7.54 15.71
C LEU A 72 37.37 -8.67 16.20
N LEU A 73 36.77 -9.43 15.29
CA LEU A 73 35.91 -10.57 15.57
C LEU A 73 36.28 -11.77 14.69
N THR A 74 36.63 -12.91 15.30
CA THR A 74 36.94 -14.17 14.61
C THR A 74 35.70 -14.95 14.14
N GLY A 75 34.48 -14.46 14.43
CA GLY A 75 33.23 -15.14 14.07
C GLY A 75 32.03 -14.20 13.92
N ALA A 76 31.96 -13.44 12.82
CA ALA A 76 30.85 -12.52 12.54
C ALA A 76 29.69 -13.12 11.70
N GLY A 77 29.76 -14.42 11.35
CA GLY A 77 28.78 -15.09 10.49
C GLY A 77 27.32 -14.96 10.98
N PRO A 78 26.99 -15.40 12.22
CA PRO A 78 25.61 -15.37 12.72
C PRO A 78 24.97 -13.97 12.76
N ALA A 79 25.77 -12.93 13.05
CA ALA A 79 25.29 -11.55 13.12
C ALA A 79 25.01 -10.95 11.74
N ARG A 80 25.81 -11.32 10.72
CA ARG A 80 25.56 -10.94 9.32
C ARG A 80 24.25 -11.57 8.82
N ASN A 81 24.05 -12.87 9.09
CA ASN A 81 22.81 -13.56 8.77
C ASN A 81 21.58 -12.90 9.42
N PHE A 82 21.74 -12.38 10.64
CA PHE A 82 20.67 -11.64 11.32
C PHE A 82 20.29 -10.35 10.59
N GLY A 83 21.27 -9.55 10.15
CA GLY A 83 21.03 -8.34 9.35
C GLY A 83 20.30 -8.64 8.04
N VAL A 84 20.72 -9.67 7.31
CA VAL A 84 20.07 -10.13 6.07
C VAL A 84 18.63 -10.61 6.35
N ALA A 85 18.41 -11.38 7.41
CA ALA A 85 17.08 -11.86 7.78
C ALA A 85 16.13 -10.71 8.10
N LEU A 86 16.61 -9.65 8.77
CA LEU A 86 15.79 -8.50 9.10
C LEU A 86 15.40 -7.67 7.87
N VAL A 87 16.33 -7.49 6.92
CA VAL A 87 16.04 -6.85 5.63
C VAL A 87 15.03 -7.68 4.84
N ALA A 88 15.24 -9.00 4.74
CA ALA A 88 14.32 -9.90 4.07
C ALA A 88 12.92 -9.85 4.67
N LEU A 89 12.81 -9.83 6.00
CA LEU A 89 11.54 -9.69 6.72
C LEU A 89 10.86 -8.35 6.39
N GLY A 90 11.59 -7.25 6.41
CA GLY A 90 11.05 -5.93 6.05
C GLY A 90 10.54 -5.89 4.60
N ILE A 91 11.28 -6.48 3.66
CA ILE A 91 10.85 -6.61 2.25
C ILE A 91 9.58 -7.46 2.15
N ALA A 92 9.56 -8.64 2.78
CA ALA A 92 8.40 -9.53 2.74
C ALA A 92 7.15 -8.85 3.30
N MET A 93 7.28 -8.16 4.43
CA MET A 93 6.19 -7.42 5.05
C MET A 93 5.66 -6.28 4.16
N LEU A 94 6.57 -5.59 3.45
CA LEU A 94 6.20 -4.55 2.49
C LEU A 94 5.49 -5.12 1.25
N VAL A 95 5.96 -6.26 0.71
CA VAL A 95 5.28 -6.97 -0.39
C VAL A 95 3.87 -7.38 0.02
N ILE A 96 3.70 -7.98 1.21
CA ILE A 96 2.40 -8.36 1.74
C ILE A 96 1.47 -7.13 1.84
N GLY A 97 1.98 -6.01 2.38
CA GLY A 97 1.22 -4.76 2.46
C GLY A 97 0.75 -4.24 1.10
N ILE A 98 1.62 -4.28 0.08
CA ILE A 98 1.28 -3.89 -1.30
C ILE A 98 0.20 -4.82 -1.86
N VAL A 99 0.36 -6.14 -1.72
CA VAL A 99 -0.60 -7.13 -2.23
C VAL A 99 -1.98 -6.93 -1.61
N TYR A 100 -2.07 -6.80 -0.28
CA TYR A 100 -3.33 -6.54 0.40
C TYR A 100 -4.00 -5.24 -0.08
N HIS A 101 -3.23 -4.16 -0.25
CA HIS A 101 -3.77 -2.89 -0.72
C HIS A 101 -4.27 -2.95 -2.17
N VAL A 102 -3.55 -3.66 -3.03
CA VAL A 102 -3.97 -3.88 -4.43
C VAL A 102 -5.21 -4.77 -4.49
N GLN A 103 -5.25 -5.87 -3.74
CA GLN A 103 -6.44 -6.74 -3.65
C GLN A 103 -7.65 -5.97 -3.16
N PHE A 104 -7.50 -5.18 -2.08
CA PHE A 104 -8.56 -4.32 -1.57
C PHE A 104 -9.06 -3.32 -2.63
N MET A 105 -8.16 -2.74 -3.43
CA MET A 105 -8.55 -1.86 -4.54
C MET A 105 -9.24 -2.58 -5.69
N LEU A 106 -8.87 -3.82 -5.98
CA LEU A 106 -9.54 -4.63 -6.99
C LEU A 106 -10.92 -5.09 -6.52
N GLU A 107 -11.06 -5.50 -5.25
CA GLU A 107 -12.34 -5.85 -4.64
C GLU A 107 -13.30 -4.66 -4.65
N LEU A 108 -12.83 -3.48 -4.21
CA LEU A 108 -13.64 -2.28 -4.26
C LEU A 108 -14.04 -1.91 -5.71
N ARG A 109 -13.17 -2.16 -6.69
CA ARG A 109 -13.54 -1.96 -8.11
C ARG A 109 -14.61 -2.94 -8.54
N LYS A 110 -14.48 -4.23 -8.22
CA LYS A 110 -15.47 -5.28 -8.54
C LYS A 110 -16.84 -4.96 -7.94
N GLU A 111 -16.88 -4.66 -6.64
CA GLU A 111 -18.08 -4.25 -5.90
C GLU A 111 -18.75 -3.04 -6.56
N ARG A 112 -17.96 -2.04 -6.97
CA ARG A 112 -18.44 -0.85 -7.66
C ARG A 112 -18.99 -1.14 -9.06
N THR A 113 -18.36 -2.04 -9.83
CA THR A 113 -18.91 -2.48 -11.13
C THR A 113 -20.23 -3.24 -10.97
N ALA A 114 -20.34 -4.11 -9.97
CA ALA A 114 -21.59 -4.82 -9.67
C ALA A 114 -22.71 -3.83 -9.30
N MET A 115 -22.42 -2.83 -8.46
CA MET A 115 -23.39 -1.80 -8.10
C MET A 115 -23.71 -0.81 -9.23
N LYS A 116 -22.77 -0.54 -10.14
CA LYS A 116 -23.05 0.21 -11.38
C LYS A 116 -23.96 -0.58 -12.32
N ALA A 117 -23.69 -1.87 -12.49
CA ALA A 117 -24.52 -2.77 -13.31
C ALA A 117 -25.96 -2.88 -12.76
N ALA A 118 -26.11 -2.84 -11.43
CA ALA A 118 -27.42 -2.80 -10.76
C ALA A 118 -28.10 -1.41 -10.77
N GLY A 119 -27.50 -0.37 -11.38
CA GLY A 119 -28.09 0.97 -11.45
C GLY A 119 -28.17 1.72 -10.12
N LEU A 120 -27.43 1.29 -9.09
CA LEU A 120 -27.51 1.81 -7.72
C LEU A 120 -26.54 2.99 -7.47
N VAL A 121 -25.49 3.16 -8.27
CA VAL A 121 -24.41 4.14 -7.98
C VAL A 121 -24.12 5.05 -9.18
N ARG A 122 -24.48 6.34 -9.06
CA ARG A 122 -24.18 7.43 -10.02
C ARG A 122 -22.86 8.18 -9.75
N ALA A 123 -22.09 7.75 -8.74
CA ALA A 123 -20.90 8.48 -8.31
C ALA A 123 -19.67 8.19 -9.19
N GLU A 124 -19.36 9.13 -10.07
CA GLU A 124 -18.15 9.24 -10.88
C GLU A 124 -16.97 9.71 -9.99
N SER A 125 -16.45 8.82 -9.14
CA SER A 125 -15.16 9.08 -8.49
C SER A 125 -14.02 8.62 -9.38
N ARG A 126 -13.32 9.60 -9.98
CA ARG A 126 -11.98 9.43 -10.55
C ARG A 126 -11.13 8.69 -9.51
N PHE A 127 -10.53 7.56 -9.89
CA PHE A 127 -9.63 6.78 -9.04
C PHE A 127 -8.19 7.20 -9.34
N PRO A 128 -7.63 8.23 -8.68
CA PRO A 128 -6.19 8.46 -8.76
C PRO A 128 -5.47 7.30 -8.05
N PRO A 129 -4.33 6.83 -8.58
CA PRO A 129 -3.44 5.95 -7.83
C PRO A 129 -3.02 6.66 -6.53
N SER A 130 -3.11 5.98 -5.38
CA SER A 130 -2.70 6.57 -4.11
C SER A 130 -1.19 6.77 -4.11
N LEU A 131 -0.72 7.97 -3.74
CA LEU A 131 0.71 8.27 -3.63
C LEU A 131 1.43 7.27 -2.70
N THR A 132 0.70 6.74 -1.71
CA THR A 132 1.13 5.71 -0.77
C THR A 132 1.54 4.40 -1.45
N LEU A 133 0.87 4.01 -2.54
CA LEU A 133 1.24 2.81 -3.31
C LEU A 133 2.53 3.05 -4.10
N ILE A 134 2.68 4.24 -4.70
CA ILE A 134 3.89 4.60 -5.44
C ILE A 134 5.11 4.58 -4.51
N THR A 135 4.99 5.19 -3.33
CA THR A 135 6.08 5.19 -2.35
C THR A 135 6.42 3.79 -1.87
N ALA A 136 5.41 2.93 -1.64
CA ALA A 136 5.65 1.52 -1.30
C ALA A 136 6.45 0.80 -2.40
N VAL A 137 6.07 0.95 -3.67
CA VAL A 137 6.78 0.30 -4.79
C VAL A 137 8.22 0.80 -4.92
N VAL A 138 8.47 2.11 -4.78
CA VAL A 138 9.82 2.67 -4.80
C VAL A 138 10.67 2.09 -3.65
N LEU A 139 10.10 2.04 -2.44
CA LEU A 139 10.80 1.45 -1.29
C LEU A 139 11.05 -0.05 -1.45
N LEU A 140 10.15 -0.78 -2.13
CA LEU A 140 10.37 -2.19 -2.45
C LEU A 140 11.60 -2.37 -3.34
N VAL A 141 11.71 -1.55 -4.40
CA VAL A 141 12.86 -1.57 -5.32
C VAL A 141 14.16 -1.27 -4.56
N ILE A 142 14.14 -0.27 -3.68
CA ILE A 142 15.30 0.07 -2.84
C ILE A 142 15.66 -1.10 -1.90
N GLY A 143 14.67 -1.73 -1.25
CA GLY A 143 14.89 -2.88 -0.39
C GLY A 143 15.49 -4.07 -1.14
N ILE A 144 14.99 -4.37 -2.34
CA ILE A 144 15.55 -5.41 -3.21
C ILE A 144 16.99 -5.07 -3.60
N ALA A 145 17.28 -3.83 -3.96
CA ALA A 145 18.66 -3.41 -4.25
C ALA A 145 19.57 -3.58 -3.02
N ALA A 146 19.08 -3.26 -1.81
CA ALA A 146 19.83 -3.44 -0.58
C ALA A 146 20.16 -4.91 -0.31
N ILE A 147 19.18 -5.82 -0.39
CA ILE A 147 19.44 -7.25 -0.15
C ILE A 147 20.36 -7.87 -1.20
N VAL A 148 20.23 -7.46 -2.47
CA VAL A 148 21.15 -7.87 -3.54
C VAL A 148 22.57 -7.41 -3.22
N SER A 149 22.77 -6.15 -2.84
CA SER A 149 24.08 -5.63 -2.45
C SER A 149 24.68 -6.40 -1.27
N MET A 150 23.87 -6.78 -0.28
CA MET A 150 24.32 -7.56 0.88
C MET A 150 24.72 -8.99 0.50
N VAL A 151 23.96 -9.65 -0.37
CA VAL A 151 24.21 -11.05 -0.73
C VAL A 151 25.42 -11.16 -1.65
N PHE A 152 25.52 -10.29 -2.66
CA PHE A 152 26.55 -10.41 -3.68
C PHE A 152 27.88 -9.74 -3.30
N GLN A 153 27.91 -8.91 -2.24
CA GLN A 153 29.06 -8.04 -1.92
C GLN A 153 29.51 -7.16 -3.11
N VAL A 154 28.68 -7.02 -4.15
CA VAL A 154 28.94 -6.18 -5.32
C VAL A 154 27.93 -5.02 -5.29
N GLY A 155 28.43 -3.82 -5.02
CA GLY A 155 27.64 -2.59 -5.05
C GLY A 155 28.46 -1.38 -4.62
N PRO A 156 28.11 -0.15 -5.04
CA PRO A 156 28.85 1.08 -4.70
C PRO A 156 28.81 1.46 -3.20
N PHE A 157 28.16 0.63 -2.36
CA PHE A 157 27.90 0.89 -0.93
C PHE A 157 28.54 -0.16 0.01
N VAL A 158 29.32 -1.11 -0.52
CA VAL A 158 30.10 -2.09 0.25
C VAL A 158 31.50 -1.53 0.52
#